data_AF-A0A2E1W1B5-F1
#
_entry.id   AF-A0A2E1W1B5-F1
#
_cell.length_a   1.000
_cell.length_b   1.000
_cell.length_c   1.000
_cell.angle_alpha   90.00
_cell.angle_beta   90.00
_cell.angle_gamma   90.00
#
_symmetry.space_group_name_H-M   'P 1'
#
loop_
_entity.id
_entity.type
_entity.pdbx_description
1 polymer ?
#
loop_
_entity_poly.entity_id
_entity_poly.type
_entity_poly.pdbx_seq_one_letter_code
_entity_poly.pdbx_strand_id
1 'polypeptide(L)'
;MVGVAYVLVAILVPGTMIARAGSWDLFTSGGVTFTIAAGVLGALGALGIVFALVNGGRPNVVPPLVFAGAPVVSVFVAMLYNPPQNSPSPIFFLGILMAAAGAGLVLAYRPL
;
A
#
# COMPACT_ATOMS: atom_id res chain seq x y z
N MET A 1 -6.90 23.03 -4.68
CA MET A 1 -5.43 23.19 -4.64
C MET A 1 -4.70 21.91 -4.23
N VAL A 2 -5.26 21.08 -3.36
CA VAL A 2 -4.65 19.79 -2.94
C VAL A 2 -4.31 18.89 -4.12
N GLY A 3 -5.18 18.76 -5.14
CA GLY A 3 -4.88 17.97 -6.33
C GLY A 3 -3.66 18.44 -7.13
N VAL A 4 -3.47 19.75 -7.27
CA VAL A 4 -2.27 20.32 -7.92
C VAL A 4 -1.02 19.99 -7.11
N ALA A 5 -1.10 20.05 -5.78
CA ALA A 5 0.01 19.66 -4.91
C ALA A 5 0.37 18.18 -5.06
N TYR A 6 -0.62 17.27 -5.14
CA TYR A 6 -0.37 15.85 -5.40
C TYR A 6 0.31 15.61 -6.73
N VAL A 7 -0.14 16.26 -7.81
CA VAL A 7 0.47 16.13 -9.13
C VAL A 7 1.91 16.64 -9.12
N LEU A 8 2.15 17.81 -8.51
CA LEU A 8 3.50 18.36 -8.41
C LEU A 8 4.41 17.44 -7.61
N VAL A 9 4.02 17.00 -6.41
CA VAL A 9 4.88 16.14 -5.58
C VAL A 9 5.07 14.76 -6.20
N ALA A 10 4.00 14.12 -6.67
CA ALA A 10 4.04 12.75 -7.21
C ALA A 10 4.77 12.65 -8.55
N ILE A 11 4.88 13.73 -9.33
CA ILE A 11 5.59 13.72 -10.62
C ILE A 11 6.96 14.39 -10.51
N LEU A 12 7.04 15.57 -9.90
CA LEU A 12 8.27 16.38 -9.88
C LEU A 12 9.37 15.73 -9.02
N VAL A 13 9.03 15.15 -7.86
CA VAL A 13 10.02 14.52 -6.99
C VAL A 13 10.64 13.27 -7.63
N PRO A 14 9.88 12.21 -7.96
CA PRO A 14 10.47 11.04 -8.62
C PRO A 14 11.01 11.37 -10.01
N GLY A 15 10.38 12.29 -10.76
CA GLY A 15 10.85 12.72 -12.07
C GLY A 15 12.23 13.38 -12.02
N THR A 16 12.49 14.24 -11.03
CA THR A 16 13.83 14.86 -10.87
C THR A 16 14.88 13.84 -10.41
N MET A 17 14.50 12.85 -9.60
CA MET A 17 15.40 11.75 -9.21
C MET A 17 15.81 10.92 -10.42
N ILE A 18 14.85 10.54 -11.27
CA ILE A 18 15.09 9.75 -12.48
C ILE A 18 15.92 10.55 -13.50
N ALA A 19 15.59 11.82 -13.71
CA ALA A 19 16.34 12.69 -14.63
C ALA A 19 17.82 12.83 -14.22
N ARG A 20 18.11 12.87 -12.91
CA ARG A 20 19.50 12.88 -12.40
C ARG A 20 20.19 11.52 -12.49
N ALA A 21 19.44 10.43 -12.31
CA ALA A 21 19.97 9.07 -12.41
C ALA A 21 20.26 8.64 -13.85
N GLY A 22 19.66 9.30 -14.86
CA GLY A 22 19.86 8.99 -16.27
C GLY A 22 19.27 7.65 -16.71
N SER A 23 18.44 7.01 -15.88
CA SER A 23 17.97 5.63 -16.03
C SER A 23 16.68 5.53 -16.87
N TRP A 24 16.68 6.17 -18.04
CA TRP A 24 15.53 6.19 -18.96
C TRP A 24 15.24 4.81 -19.59
N ASP A 25 16.25 3.94 -19.67
CA ASP A 25 16.12 2.58 -20.20
C ASP A 25 15.26 1.64 -19.34
N LEU A 26 14.94 2.04 -18.10
CA LEU A 26 14.06 1.28 -17.20
C LEU A 26 12.57 1.38 -17.59
N PHE A 27 12.19 2.36 -18.43
CA PHE A 27 10.82 2.55 -18.89
C PHE A 27 10.48 1.62 -20.06
N THR A 28 10.35 0.34 -19.75
CA THR A 28 9.89 -0.66 -20.74
C THR A 28 8.38 -0.56 -20.95
N SER A 29 7.89 -0.83 -22.17
CA SER A 29 6.45 -0.80 -22.47
C SER A 29 5.63 -1.74 -21.57
N GLY A 30 6.22 -2.88 -21.17
CA GLY A 30 5.60 -3.80 -20.21
C GLY A 30 5.59 -3.27 -18.77
N GLY A 31 6.68 -2.62 -18.33
CA GLY A 31 6.74 -1.99 -17.00
C GLY A 31 5.75 -0.82 -16.86
N VAL A 32 5.58 -0.02 -17.91
CA VAL A 32 4.61 1.09 -17.92
C VAL A 32 3.18 0.59 -17.80
N THR A 33 2.77 -0.42 -18.57
CA THR A 33 1.40 -0.96 -18.48
C THR A 33 1.13 -1.61 -17.12
N PHE A 34 2.10 -2.36 -16.59
CA PHE A 34 1.97 -2.98 -15.27
C PHE A 34 1.87 -1.95 -14.14
N THR A 35 2.69 -0.90 -14.16
CA THR A 35 2.65 0.16 -13.14
C THR A 35 1.40 1.02 -13.23
N ILE A 36 0.87 1.28 -14.43
CA ILE A 36 -0.44 1.91 -14.59
C ILE A 36 -1.54 1.03 -13.98
N ALA A 37 -1.55 -0.27 -14.29
CA ALA A 37 -2.54 -1.20 -13.73
C ALA A 37 -2.44 -1.26 -12.19
N ALA A 38 -1.22 -1.33 -11.64
CA ALA A 38 -0.98 -1.26 -10.20
C ALA A 38 -1.49 0.07 -9.58
N GLY A 39 -1.26 1.20 -10.25
CA GLY A 39 -1.78 2.50 -9.85
C GLY A 39 -3.31 2.56 -9.84
N VAL A 40 -3.97 2.00 -10.86
CA VAL A 40 -5.43 1.89 -10.93
C VAL A 40 -5.96 1.03 -9.78
N LEU A 41 -5.35 -0.11 -9.50
CA LEU A 41 -5.73 -0.95 -8.35
C LEU A 41 -5.59 -0.20 -7.01
N GLY A 42 -4.53 0.59 -6.85
CA GLY A 42 -4.35 1.45 -5.68
C GLY A 42 -5.45 2.52 -5.56
N ALA A 43 -5.80 3.19 -6.66
CA ALA A 43 -6.87 4.18 -6.70
C ALA A 43 -8.25 3.57 -6.40
N LEU A 44 -8.52 2.37 -6.91
CA LEU A 44 -9.74 1.61 -6.58
C LEU A 44 -9.79 1.25 -5.09
N GLY A 45 -8.66 0.90 -4.48
CA GLY A 45 -8.56 0.69 -3.03
C GLY A 45 -8.94 1.94 -2.23
N ALA A 46 -8.44 3.11 -2.63
CA ALA A 46 -8.80 4.38 -2.01
C ALA A 46 -10.29 4.73 -2.21
N LEU A 47 -10.85 4.46 -3.39
CA LEU A 47 -12.30 4.59 -3.63
C LEU A 47 -13.11 3.65 -2.73
N GLY A 48 -12.61 2.44 -2.45
CA GLY A 48 -13.22 1.53 -1.48
C GLY A 48 -13.33 2.12 -0.08
N ILE A 49 -12.30 2.84 0.39
CA ILE A 49 -12.33 3.58 1.66
C ILE A 49 -13.41 4.66 1.62
N VAL A 50 -13.49 5.43 0.53
CA VAL A 50 -14.51 6.48 0.38
C VAL A 50 -15.92 5.89 0.43
N PHE A 51 -16.18 4.81 -0.31
CA PHE A 51 -17.48 4.14 -0.29
C PHE A 51 -17.81 3.55 1.09
N ALA A 52 -16.84 2.99 1.79
CA ALA A 52 -17.04 2.51 3.16
C ALA A 52 -17.44 3.66 4.10
N LEU A 53 -16.84 4.84 3.96
CA LEU A 53 -17.20 6.02 4.77
C LEU A 53 -18.60 6.57 4.41
N VAL A 54 -18.95 6.65 3.13
CA VAL A 54 -20.26 7.13 2.69
C VAL A 54 -21.40 6.19 3.09
N ASN A 55 -21.14 4.87 3.18
CA ASN A 55 -22.10 3.87 3.63
C ASN A 55 -22.12 3.66 5.17
N GLY A 56 -21.68 4.65 5.96
CA GLY A 56 -21.78 4.63 7.43
C GLY A 56 -20.54 4.13 8.16
N GLY A 57 -19.43 3.90 7.46
CA GLY A 57 -18.14 3.62 8.06
C GLY A 57 -17.59 4.84 8.82
N ARG A 58 -16.90 4.58 9.93
CA ARG A 58 -16.36 5.64 10.79
C ARG A 58 -14.94 6.05 10.36
N PRO A 59 -14.62 7.36 10.26
CA PRO A 59 -13.26 7.83 9.92
C PRO A 59 -12.16 7.39 10.90
N ASN A 60 -12.51 7.07 12.15
CA ASN A 60 -11.58 6.55 13.16
C ASN A 60 -11.41 5.03 13.12
N VAL A 61 -12.06 4.33 12.18
CA VAL A 61 -11.95 2.87 12.03
C VAL A 61 -11.52 2.48 10.62
N VAL A 62 -12.19 3.02 9.60
CA VAL A 62 -12.01 2.52 8.22
C VAL A 62 -10.58 2.76 7.72
N PRO A 63 -10.02 3.99 7.77
CA PRO A 63 -8.64 4.18 7.35
C PRO A 63 -7.63 3.40 8.20
N PRO A 64 -7.64 3.46 9.54
CA PRO A 64 -6.72 2.66 10.37
C PRO A 64 -6.79 1.16 10.09
N LEU A 65 -7.99 0.61 9.87
CA LEU A 65 -8.19 -0.80 9.52
C LEU A 65 -7.50 -1.16 8.20
N VAL A 66 -7.74 -0.38 7.15
CA VAL A 66 -7.16 -0.65 5.83
C VAL A 66 -5.64 -0.45 5.85
N PHE A 67 -5.14 0.61 6.49
CA PHE A 67 -3.71 0.88 6.57
C PHE A 67 -2.96 -0.08 7.49
N ALA A 68 -3.60 -0.65 8.51
CA ALA A 68 -3.00 -1.71 9.34
C ALA A 68 -3.04 -3.08 8.65
N GLY A 69 -4.08 -3.35 7.86
CA GLY A 69 -4.21 -4.62 7.12
C GLY A 69 -3.37 -4.69 5.84
N ALA A 70 -3.19 -3.58 5.13
CA ALA A 70 -2.46 -3.56 3.85
C ALA A 70 -1.01 -4.08 3.94
N PRO A 71 -0.20 -3.74 4.97
CA PRO A 71 1.13 -4.31 5.13
C PRO A 71 1.12 -5.84 5.29
N VAL A 72 0.14 -6.39 6.01
CA VAL A 72 0.00 -7.85 6.19
C VAL A 72 -0.24 -8.53 4.85
N VAL A 73 -1.16 -8.00 4.03
CA VAL A 73 -1.42 -8.51 2.67
C VAL A 73 -0.18 -8.35 1.79
N SER A 74 0.51 -7.20 1.87
CA SER A 74 1.71 -6.92 1.09
C SER A 74 2.82 -7.94 1.36
N VAL A 75 2.96 -8.42 2.59
CA VAL A 75 3.94 -9.45 2.95
C VAL A 75 3.63 -10.77 2.23
N PHE A 76 2.37 -11.22 2.23
CA PHE A 76 1.97 -12.43 1.49
C PHE A 76 2.14 -12.28 -0.02
N VAL A 77 1.73 -11.14 -0.59
CA VAL A 77 1.90 -10.87 -2.02
C VAL A 77 3.38 -10.85 -2.39
N ALA A 78 4.24 -10.22 -1.58
CA ALA A 78 5.68 -10.19 -1.82
C ALA A 78 6.30 -11.60 -1.79
N MET A 79 5.87 -12.47 -0.86
CA MET A 79 6.32 -13.86 -0.80
C MET A 79 5.89 -14.67 -2.04
N LEU A 80 4.75 -14.35 -2.66
CA LEU A 80 4.33 -15.00 -3.90
C LEU A 80 5.12 -14.52 -5.11
N TYR A 81 5.39 -13.22 -5.23
CA TYR A 81 6.13 -12.65 -6.35
C TYR A 81 7.64 -12.91 -6.27
N ASN A 82 8.21 -12.90 -5.08
CA ASN A 82 9.61 -13.19 -4.81
C ASN A 82 9.71 -14.30 -3.76
N PRO A 83 9.60 -15.58 -4.18
CA PRO A 83 9.62 -16.69 -3.25
C PRO A 83 10.93 -16.72 -2.46
N PRO A 84 10.86 -16.87 -1.13
CA PRO A 84 12.04 -16.86 -0.28
C PRO A 84 12.91 -18.08 -0.58
N GLN A 85 14.22 -17.88 -0.72
CA GLN A 85 15.17 -18.95 -1.04
C GLN A 85 15.26 -20.00 0.08
N ASN A 86 14.94 -19.60 1.32
CA ASN A 86 14.83 -20.48 2.47
C ASN A 86 13.43 -20.34 3.06
N SER A 87 12.85 -21.43 3.56
CA SER A 87 11.56 -21.39 4.24
C SER A 87 11.55 -20.32 5.34
N PRO A 88 10.55 -19.41 5.36
CA PRO A 88 10.48 -18.39 6.39
C PRO A 88 10.45 -19.04 7.78
N SER A 89 11.18 -18.45 8.71
CA SER A 89 11.26 -18.96 10.07
C SER A 89 9.87 -18.95 10.74
N PRO A 90 9.54 -19.92 11.61
CA PRO A 90 8.25 -19.92 12.32
C PRO A 90 7.98 -18.63 13.11
N ILE A 91 9.03 -17.96 13.59
CA ILE A 91 8.94 -16.67 14.30
C ILE A 91 8.40 -15.54 13.39
N PHE A 92 8.65 -15.61 12.08
CA PHE A 92 8.15 -14.62 11.11
C PHE A 92 6.64 -14.68 11.00
N PHE A 93 6.08 -15.89 10.89
CA PHE A 93 4.62 -16.09 10.87
C PHE A 93 3.97 -15.68 12.18
N LEU A 94 4.65 -15.93 13.31
CA LEU A 94 4.21 -15.41 14.61
C LEU A 94 4.17 -13.88 14.62
N GLY A 95 5.19 -13.21 14.05
CA GLY A 95 5.20 -11.76 13.88
C GLY A 95 4.02 -11.23 13.06
N ILE A 96 3.66 -11.91 11.96
CA ILE A 96 2.48 -11.58 11.15
C ILE A 96 1.19 -11.72 11.99
N LEU A 97 1.05 -12.82 12.74
CA LEU A 97 -0.10 -13.03 13.62
C LEU A 97 -0.19 -11.96 14.71
N MET A 98 0.93 -11.60 15.32
CA MET A 98 1.00 -10.54 16.33
C MET A 98 0.65 -9.17 15.74
N ALA A 99 1.10 -8.87 14.51
CA ALA A 99 0.74 -7.63 13.81
C ALA A 99 -0.77 -7.57 13.53
N ALA A 100 -1.36 -8.67 13.03
CA ALA A 100 -2.80 -8.76 12.80
C ALA A 100 -3.60 -8.64 14.12
N ALA A 101 -3.14 -9.29 15.19
CA ALA A 101 -3.74 -9.18 16.52
C ALA A 101 -3.63 -7.75 17.07
N GLY A 102 -2.48 -7.09 16.93
CA GLY A 102 -2.27 -5.70 17.33
C GLY A 102 -3.18 -4.74 16.58
N ALA A 103 -3.32 -4.91 15.27
CA ALA A 103 -4.29 -4.15 14.47
C ALA A 103 -5.73 -4.35 14.99
N GLY A 104 -6.11 -5.60 15.27
CA GLY A 104 -7.41 -5.92 15.87
C GLY A 104 -7.63 -5.27 17.24
N LEU A 105 -6.62 -5.29 18.11
CA LEU A 105 -6.67 -4.67 19.43
C LEU A 105 -6.83 -3.15 19.35
N VAL A 106 -6.10 -2.46 18.47
CA VAL A 106 -6.22 -1.00 18.28
C VAL A 106 -7.62 -0.62 17.78
N LEU A 107 -8.23 -1.46 16.93
CA LEU A 107 -9.58 -1.22 16.42
C LEU A 107 -10.67 -1.56 17.43
N ALA A 108 -10.43 -2.53 18.31
CA ALA A 108 -11.32 -2.90 19.40
C ALA A 108 -11.29 -1.86 20.53
N TYR A 109 -10.09 -1.49 20.99
CA TYR A 109 -9.83 -0.52 22.06
C TYR A 109 -9.46 0.84 21.48
N ARG A 110 -10.37 1.38 20.66
CA ARG A 110 -10.14 2.65 19.95
C ARG A 110 -9.70 3.71 20.96
N PRO A 111 -8.50 4.29 20.80
CA PRO A 111 -8.15 5.47 21.59
C PRO A 111 -9.15 6.57 21.20
N LEU A 112 -9.86 7.09 22.21
CA LEU A 112 -10.83 8.18 22.07
C LEU A 112 -10.15 9.47 21.61
#